data_AF-A0A1V5NU91-F1
#
_entry.id   AF-A0A1V5NU91-F1
#
_cell.length_a   1.000
_cell.length_b   1.000
_cell.length_c   1.000
_cell.angle_alpha   90.00
_cell.angle_beta   90.00
_cell.angle_gamma   90.00
#
_symmetry.space_group_name_H-M   'P 1'
#
loop_
_entity.id
_entity.type
_entity.pdbx_description
1 polymer ?
#
loop_
_entity_poly.entity_id
_entity_poly.type
_entity_poly.pdbx_seq_one_letter_code
_entity_poly.pdbx_strand_id
1 'polypeptide(L)'
;MPETYLNEFQKEPKNVIARTRHWLGGNSIFYQLVTKVLLANLGIWKDVNEIENSNDISVQIKNSDITKVLTPDTRLKSLDTSTVIVKEGLRITLKALNNMHDFCNQKKYKMIVHIIPTAEHVYYPFLELTGDQTKMSGLQYLSQCEKHLTEQLCDSLKTSGIHFINSTESLRKALQSGIRIYPSGPDGHPNEKGYQIIAETSAKHID
;
A
#
# COMPACT_ATOMS: atom_id res chain seq x y z
N MET A 1 -23.16 7.39 24.28
CA MET A 1 -21.80 6.97 23.89
C MET A 1 -21.06 6.60 25.16
N PRO A 2 -20.39 5.45 25.26
CA PRO A 2 -19.78 5.02 26.53
C PRO A 2 -18.45 5.74 26.78
N GLU A 3 -18.30 6.30 27.99
CA GLU A 3 -17.17 7.09 28.52
C GLU A 3 -15.85 6.31 28.72
N THR A 4 -15.73 5.08 28.23
CA THR A 4 -14.61 4.19 28.58
C THR A 4 -13.35 4.36 27.72
N TYR A 5 -13.41 5.14 26.63
CA TYR A 5 -12.27 5.31 25.71
C TYR A 5 -11.25 6.40 26.12
N LEU A 6 -11.51 7.19 27.17
CA LEU A 6 -10.65 8.33 27.53
C LEU A 6 -9.59 8.06 28.60
N ASN A 7 -9.60 6.89 29.26
CA ASN A 7 -8.74 6.64 30.43
C ASN A 7 -7.41 5.90 30.16
N GLU A 8 -7.17 5.37 28.96
CA GLU A 8 -5.88 4.69 28.68
C GLU A 8 -4.74 5.61 28.24
N PHE A 9 -5.03 6.87 27.90
CA PHE A 9 -4.02 7.83 27.43
C PHE A 9 -3.38 8.71 28.53
N GLN A 10 -3.75 8.53 29.80
CA GLN A 10 -3.26 9.36 30.92
C GLN A 10 -2.17 8.69 31.79
N LYS A 11 -1.37 7.76 31.24
CA LYS A 11 -0.17 7.28 31.95
C LYS A 11 1.06 8.06 31.52
N GLU A 12 1.51 8.96 32.40
CA GLU A 12 2.78 9.69 32.29
C GLU A 12 3.97 8.73 32.00
N PRO A 13 4.72 8.91 30.90
CA PRO A 13 5.81 8.02 30.55
C PRO A 13 6.98 8.18 31.54
N LYS A 14 7.35 7.09 32.22
CA LYS A 14 8.32 7.12 33.33
C LYS A 14 9.76 7.48 32.93
N ASN A 15 10.14 7.36 31.66
CA ASN A 15 11.51 7.60 31.19
C ASN A 15 11.58 8.62 30.03
N VAL A 16 12.67 9.39 29.97
CA VAL A 16 12.90 10.50 29.03
C VAL A 16 12.73 10.07 27.56
N ILE A 17 13.20 8.88 27.21
CA ILE A 17 13.08 8.29 25.87
C ILE A 17 11.62 8.00 25.50
N ALA A 18 10.80 7.56 26.46
CA ALA A 18 9.38 7.28 26.24
C ALA A 18 8.58 8.58 26.05
N ARG A 19 8.94 9.65 26.76
CA ARG A 19 8.37 11.00 26.57
C ARG A 19 8.69 11.57 25.19
N THR A 20 9.94 11.46 24.72
CA THR A 20 10.31 11.93 23.37
C THR A 20 9.60 11.14 22.29
N ARG A 21 9.51 9.81 22.42
CA ARG A 21 8.75 8.96 21.49
C ARG A 21 7.26 9.31 21.46
N HIS A 22 6.63 9.51 22.62
CA HIS A 22 5.22 9.89 22.70
C HIS A 22 4.95 11.26 22.08
N TRP A 23 5.82 12.24 22.35
CA TRP A 23 5.74 13.57 21.75
C TRP A 23 5.90 13.52 20.22
N LEU A 24 6.89 12.78 19.71
CA LEU A 24 7.08 12.60 18.27
C LEU A 24 5.90 11.86 17.62
N GLY A 25 5.33 10.87 18.31
CA GLY A 25 4.12 10.17 17.89
C GLY A 25 2.90 11.09 17.77
N GLY A 26 2.77 12.09 18.64
CA GLY A 26 1.68 13.07 18.60
C GLY A 26 1.91 14.26 17.66
N ASN A 27 3.18 14.60 17.35
CA ASN A 27 3.53 15.88 16.70
C ASN A 27 4.31 15.75 15.39
N SER A 28 4.67 14.54 14.94
CA SER A 28 5.39 14.36 13.67
C SER A 28 4.75 13.27 12.81
N ILE A 29 4.13 13.71 11.71
CA ILE A 29 3.57 12.83 10.67
C ILE A 29 4.67 11.96 10.06
N PHE A 30 5.88 12.51 9.88
CA PHE A 30 7.04 11.76 9.39
C PHE A 30 7.46 10.66 10.38
N TYR A 31 7.51 10.96 11.68
CA TYR A 31 7.79 9.96 12.70
C TYR A 31 6.71 8.87 12.75
N GLN A 32 5.43 9.23 12.65
CA GLN A 32 4.35 8.25 12.56
C GLN A 32 4.49 7.37 11.31
N LEU A 33 4.88 7.94 10.17
CA LEU A 33 5.10 7.18 8.94
C LEU A 33 6.27 6.20 9.09
N VAL A 34 7.43 6.70 9.55
CA VAL A 34 8.65 5.91 9.75
C VAL A 34 8.45 4.82 10.80
N THR A 35 7.80 5.13 11.93
CA THR A 35 7.58 4.15 13.00
C THR A 35 6.51 3.13 12.67
N LYS A 36 5.42 3.50 11.99
CA LYS A 36 4.44 2.52 11.50
C LYS A 36 5.06 1.59 10.44
N VAL A 37 5.93 2.11 9.57
CA VAL A 37 6.66 1.31 8.56
C VAL A 37 7.69 0.38 9.21
N LEU A 38 8.50 0.87 10.16
CA LEU A 38 9.53 0.06 10.82
C LEU A 38 8.96 -0.95 11.83
N LEU A 39 7.95 -0.59 12.62
CA LEU A 39 7.37 -1.49 13.63
C LEU A 39 6.46 -2.55 13.02
N ALA A 40 5.81 -2.27 11.87
CA ALA A 40 5.11 -3.30 11.10
C ALA A 40 6.08 -4.31 10.48
N ASN A 41 7.25 -3.86 9.99
CA ASN A 41 8.29 -4.74 9.43
C ASN A 41 8.99 -5.64 10.47
N LEU A 42 8.95 -5.29 11.76
CA LEU A 42 9.56 -6.09 12.83
C LEU A 42 8.62 -7.14 13.44
N GLY A 43 7.36 -7.25 12.95
CA GLY A 43 6.41 -8.25 13.45
C GLY A 43 5.98 -8.07 14.91
N ILE A 44 6.24 -6.90 15.52
CA ILE A 44 5.99 -6.63 16.95
C ILE A 44 4.48 -6.49 17.22
N TRP A 45 3.65 -6.38 16.18
CA TRP A 45 2.20 -6.43 16.29
C TRP A 45 1.64 -7.42 15.26
N LYS A 46 1.65 -8.70 15.62
CA LYS A 46 0.57 -9.63 15.28
C LYS A 46 0.65 -10.84 16.20
N ASP A 47 -0.33 -10.94 17.09
CA ASP A 47 -0.62 -12.15 17.85
C ASP A 47 -1.00 -13.24 16.85
N VAL A 48 -0.37 -14.41 16.97
CA VAL A 48 -0.52 -15.55 16.01
C VAL A 48 -1.96 -16.07 15.97
N ASN A 49 -2.79 -15.71 16.95
CA ASN A 49 -4.20 -16.08 17.06
C ASN A 49 -5.16 -15.26 16.17
N GLU A 50 -4.71 -14.18 15.53
CA GLU A 50 -5.58 -13.32 14.69
C GLU A 50 -5.74 -13.84 13.24
N ILE A 51 -4.97 -14.85 12.84
CA ILE A 51 -4.98 -15.43 11.49
C ILE A 51 -6.25 -16.28 11.27
N GLU A 52 -6.82 -16.91 12.31
CA GLU A 52 -8.02 -17.76 12.18
C GLU A 52 -9.34 -16.98 11.93
N ASN A 53 -9.40 -15.68 12.23
CA ASN A 53 -10.58 -14.84 11.98
C ASN A 53 -10.40 -13.86 10.80
N SER A 54 -9.31 -13.97 10.05
CA SER A 54 -9.00 -13.07 8.93
C SER A 54 -9.53 -13.62 7.61
N ASN A 55 -10.13 -12.77 6.76
CA ASN A 55 -10.42 -13.09 5.35
C ASN A 55 -9.14 -13.15 4.49
N ASP A 56 -8.00 -13.47 5.10
CA ASP A 56 -6.73 -13.62 4.41
C ASP A 56 -6.82 -14.81 3.45
N ILE A 57 -6.25 -14.63 2.26
CA ILE A 57 -6.34 -15.60 1.15
C ILE A 57 -4.94 -16.08 0.83
N SER A 58 -4.67 -17.35 1.12
CA SER A 58 -3.46 -18.00 0.61
C SER A 58 -3.68 -18.33 -0.86
N VAL A 59 -2.80 -17.80 -1.70
CA VAL A 59 -2.83 -18.01 -3.15
C VAL A 59 -1.56 -18.67 -3.63
N GLN A 60 -1.69 -19.48 -4.67
CA GLN A 60 -0.58 -20.02 -5.43
C GLN A 60 -0.77 -19.62 -6.89
N ILE A 61 0.29 -19.11 -7.52
CA ILE A 61 0.25 -18.81 -8.96
C ILE A 61 0.25 -20.12 -9.73
N LYS A 62 -0.66 -20.25 -10.68
CA LYS A 62 -0.79 -21.42 -11.56
C LYS A 62 0.55 -21.81 -12.17
N ASN A 63 0.86 -23.12 -12.15
CA ASN A 63 2.09 -23.68 -12.72
C ASN A 63 3.39 -23.10 -12.13
N SER A 64 3.37 -22.66 -10.86
CA SER A 64 4.56 -22.16 -10.18
C SER A 64 4.57 -22.52 -8.68
N ASP A 65 5.76 -22.50 -8.07
CA ASP A 65 5.95 -22.64 -6.62
C ASP A 65 5.85 -21.29 -5.88
N ILE A 66 5.28 -20.27 -6.53
CA ILE A 66 5.09 -18.95 -5.92
C ILE A 66 3.78 -18.97 -5.15
N THR A 67 3.90 -18.88 -3.83
CA THR A 67 2.79 -18.72 -2.90
C THR A 67 2.80 -17.33 -2.27
N LYS A 68 1.61 -16.84 -1.91
CA LYS A 68 1.42 -15.54 -1.28
C LYS A 68 0.20 -15.56 -0.37
N VAL A 69 0.28 -14.96 0.81
CA VAL A 69 -0.91 -14.60 1.61
C VAL A 69 -1.32 -13.19 1.25
N LEU A 70 -2.55 -13.03 0.78
CA LEU A 70 -3.20 -11.76 0.45
C LEU A 70 -4.11 -11.32 1.60
N THR A 71 -4.28 -10.00 1.76
CA THR A 71 -4.96 -9.39 2.92
C THR A 71 -6.09 -8.42 2.48
N PRO A 72 -7.12 -8.88 1.72
CA PRO A 72 -7.98 -7.97 0.98
C PRO A 72 -8.73 -6.96 1.85
N ASP A 73 -9.29 -7.40 2.97
CA ASP A 73 -10.05 -6.55 3.89
C ASP A 73 -9.20 -5.43 4.50
N THR A 74 -7.91 -5.69 4.72
CA THR A 74 -6.99 -4.68 5.24
C THR A 74 -6.74 -3.60 4.19
N ARG A 75 -6.60 -3.98 2.92
CA ARG A 75 -6.33 -3.04 1.81
C ARG A 75 -7.57 -2.26 1.39
N LEU A 76 -8.74 -2.89 1.43
CA LEU A 76 -10.00 -2.30 0.98
C LEU A 76 -10.33 -1.00 1.72
N LYS A 77 -10.03 -0.93 3.03
CA LYS A 77 -10.22 0.25 3.88
C LYS A 77 -9.52 1.52 3.35
N SER A 78 -8.49 1.36 2.52
CA SER A 78 -7.72 2.48 1.93
C SER A 78 -7.92 2.67 0.43
N LEU A 79 -8.66 1.78 -0.24
CA LEU A 79 -8.74 1.75 -1.71
C LEU A 79 -10.17 1.96 -2.24
N ASP A 80 -11.19 1.74 -1.42
CA ASP A 80 -12.57 1.96 -1.85
C ASP A 80 -12.97 3.44 -1.83
N THR A 81 -12.88 4.09 -2.99
CA THR A 81 -13.29 5.48 -3.21
C THR A 81 -14.80 5.70 -3.14
N SER A 82 -15.62 4.65 -2.99
CA SER A 82 -17.04 4.80 -2.67
C SER A 82 -17.24 5.35 -1.27
N THR A 83 -16.27 5.11 -0.37
CA THR A 83 -16.28 5.66 0.98
C THR A 83 -15.84 7.13 0.99
N VAL A 84 -16.55 7.95 1.78
CA VAL A 84 -16.27 9.40 1.89
C VAL A 84 -14.84 9.68 2.37
N ILE A 85 -14.32 8.84 3.28
CA ILE A 85 -13.00 9.01 3.87
C ILE A 85 -11.89 8.79 2.83
N VAL A 86 -11.95 7.70 2.05
CA VAL A 86 -10.96 7.42 1.01
C VAL A 86 -11.04 8.46 -0.12
N LYS A 87 -12.27 8.84 -0.51
CA LYS A 87 -12.49 9.88 -1.53
C LYS A 87 -11.86 11.22 -1.13
N GLU A 88 -12.05 11.65 0.12
CA GLU A 88 -11.45 12.89 0.63
C GLU A 88 -9.92 12.77 0.77
N GLY A 89 -9.42 11.60 1.19
CA GLY A 89 -7.99 11.30 1.20
C GLY A 89 -7.34 11.42 -0.19
N LEU A 90 -8.01 10.91 -1.23
CA LEU A 90 -7.57 11.05 -2.62
C LEU A 90 -7.57 12.53 -3.05
N ARG A 91 -8.64 13.28 -2.75
CA ARG A 91 -8.73 14.72 -3.06
C ARG A 91 -7.58 15.52 -2.43
N ILE A 92 -7.28 15.26 -1.16
CA ILE A 92 -6.17 15.90 -0.43
C ILE A 92 -4.82 15.50 -1.04
N THR A 93 -4.64 14.22 -1.36
CA THR A 93 -3.41 13.71 -1.99
C THR A 93 -3.15 14.38 -3.33
N LEU A 94 -4.16 14.49 -4.20
CA LEU A 94 -4.06 15.16 -5.49
C LEU A 94 -3.71 16.65 -5.33
N LYS A 95 -4.33 17.34 -4.37
CA LYS A 95 -3.98 18.73 -4.06
C LYS A 95 -2.51 18.86 -3.62
N ALA A 96 -2.02 17.95 -2.78
CA ALA A 96 -0.64 17.96 -2.32
C ALA A 96 0.35 17.70 -3.47
N LEU A 97 0.06 16.75 -4.36
CA LEU A 97 0.87 16.44 -5.54
C LEU A 97 0.95 17.63 -6.50
N ASN A 98 -0.16 18.34 -6.73
CA ASN A 98 -0.16 19.57 -7.53
C ASN A 98 0.72 20.65 -6.90
N ASN A 99 0.59 20.89 -5.59
CA ASN A 99 1.44 21.87 -4.90
C ASN A 99 2.93 21.51 -4.99
N MET A 100 3.27 20.22 -4.86
CA MET A 100 4.66 19.74 -5.02
C MET A 100 5.16 19.94 -6.46
N HIS A 101 4.31 19.69 -7.45
CA HIS A 101 4.63 19.91 -8.85
C HIS A 101 4.88 21.38 -9.16
N ASP A 102 4.01 22.28 -8.70
CA ASP A 102 4.17 23.73 -8.86
C ASP A 102 5.48 24.21 -8.24
N PHE A 103 5.79 23.73 -7.04
CA PHE A 103 7.06 24.03 -6.37
C PHE A 103 8.26 23.54 -7.19
N CYS A 104 8.22 22.30 -7.69
CA CYS A 104 9.30 21.74 -8.51
C CYS A 104 9.48 22.55 -9.81
N ASN A 105 8.38 22.93 -10.48
CA ASN A 105 8.42 23.75 -11.69
C ASN A 105 9.06 25.13 -11.43
N GLN A 106 8.69 25.79 -10.34
CA GLN A 106 9.30 27.08 -9.94
C GLN A 106 10.81 26.96 -9.70
N LYS A 107 11.26 25.81 -9.18
CA LYS A 107 12.68 25.52 -8.91
C LYS A 107 13.40 24.86 -10.09
N LYS A 108 12.71 24.60 -11.20
CA LYS A 108 13.23 23.87 -12.36
C LYS A 108 13.70 22.45 -12.02
N TYR A 109 13.05 21.80 -11.05
CA TYR A 109 13.26 20.38 -10.75
C TYR A 109 12.29 19.51 -11.57
N LYS A 110 12.78 18.38 -12.06
CA LYS A 110 11.92 17.33 -12.62
C LYS A 110 11.28 16.55 -11.46
N MET A 111 9.96 16.47 -11.43
CA MET A 111 9.20 15.64 -10.49
C MET A 111 8.56 14.48 -11.24
N ILE A 112 8.70 13.28 -10.66
CA ILE A 112 8.07 12.06 -11.16
C ILE A 112 7.31 11.40 -10.01
N VAL A 113 6.07 11.00 -10.25
CA VAL A 113 5.26 10.24 -9.29
C VAL A 113 5.30 8.75 -9.65
N HIS A 114 5.76 7.91 -8.74
CA HIS A 114 5.77 6.46 -8.93
C HIS A 114 4.58 5.80 -8.23
N ILE A 115 3.68 5.21 -9.01
CA ILE A 115 2.54 4.44 -8.54
C ILE A 115 2.95 2.97 -8.41
N ILE A 116 2.95 2.46 -7.17
CA ILE A 116 3.26 1.07 -6.83
C ILE A 116 1.94 0.38 -6.44
N PRO A 117 1.54 -0.70 -7.12
CA PRO A 117 0.31 -1.42 -6.81
C PRO A 117 0.44 -2.30 -5.57
N THR A 118 -0.70 -2.72 -5.03
CA THR A 118 -0.73 -3.77 -4.01
C THR A 118 -0.39 -5.15 -4.57
N ALA A 119 0.01 -6.07 -3.69
CA ALA A 119 0.20 -7.47 -4.08
C ALA A 119 -1.12 -8.07 -4.60
N GLU A 120 -2.25 -7.74 -4.00
CA GLU A 120 -3.58 -8.19 -4.39
C GLU A 120 -3.87 -7.86 -5.86
N HIS A 121 -3.65 -6.61 -6.27
CA HIS A 121 -3.88 -6.19 -7.65
C HIS A 121 -2.89 -6.79 -8.64
N VAL A 122 -1.64 -7.03 -8.22
CA VAL A 122 -0.61 -7.65 -9.06
C VAL A 122 -0.89 -9.14 -9.26
N TYR A 123 -1.28 -9.88 -8.21
CA TYR A 123 -1.49 -11.33 -8.24
C TYR A 123 -2.85 -11.73 -8.82
N TYR A 124 -3.89 -10.89 -8.68
CA TYR A 124 -5.27 -11.23 -9.05
C TYR A 124 -5.43 -11.92 -10.42
N PRO A 125 -4.78 -11.47 -11.52
CA PRO A 125 -4.93 -12.11 -12.83
C PRO A 125 -4.34 -13.54 -12.93
N PHE A 126 -3.50 -13.95 -11.98
CA PHE A 126 -2.81 -15.24 -11.98
C PHE A 126 -3.45 -16.29 -11.08
N LEU A 127 -4.55 -15.93 -10.42
CA LEU A 127 -5.26 -16.81 -9.51
C LEU A 127 -6.23 -17.70 -10.28
N GLU A 128 -6.21 -18.99 -10.00
CA GLU A 128 -7.30 -19.87 -10.42
C GLU A 128 -8.48 -19.70 -9.46
N LEU A 129 -9.70 -19.61 -10.01
CA LEU A 129 -10.95 -19.50 -9.25
C LEU A 129 -11.33 -20.80 -8.50
N THR A 130 -10.34 -21.64 -8.17
CA THR A 130 -10.51 -22.96 -7.54
C THR A 130 -10.71 -22.88 -6.02
N GLY A 131 -10.63 -21.69 -5.44
CA GLY A 131 -10.85 -21.43 -4.02
C GLY A 131 -12.30 -21.12 -3.64
N ASP A 132 -12.49 -20.81 -2.36
CA ASP A 132 -13.75 -20.30 -1.79
C ASP A 132 -14.25 -19.08 -2.59
N GLN A 133 -15.40 -19.25 -3.25
CA GLN A 133 -16.01 -18.24 -4.12
C GLN A 133 -16.29 -16.92 -3.36
N THR A 134 -16.61 -17.00 -2.07
CA THR A 134 -16.86 -15.81 -1.25
C THR A 134 -15.58 -15.01 -1.04
N LYS A 135 -14.45 -15.67 -0.74
CA LYS A 135 -13.13 -15.02 -0.64
C LYS A 135 -12.68 -14.43 -1.97
N MET A 136 -12.93 -15.12 -3.07
CA MET A 136 -12.61 -14.60 -4.41
C MET A 136 -13.42 -13.36 -4.77
N SER A 137 -14.67 -13.26 -4.35
CA SER A 137 -15.50 -12.08 -4.59
C SER A 137 -14.97 -10.82 -3.89
N GLY A 138 -14.50 -10.94 -2.64
CA GLY A 138 -13.85 -9.84 -1.91
C GLY A 138 -12.56 -9.36 -2.57
N LEU A 139 -11.73 -10.29 -3.04
CA LEU A 139 -10.51 -9.95 -3.77
C LEU A 139 -10.79 -9.32 -5.14
N GLN A 140 -11.78 -9.81 -5.87
CA GLN A 140 -12.23 -9.22 -7.13
C GLN A 140 -12.69 -7.77 -6.92
N TYR A 141 -13.51 -7.54 -5.90
CA TYR A 141 -13.99 -6.20 -5.56
C TYR A 141 -12.82 -5.27 -5.21
N LEU A 142 -11.89 -5.71 -4.36
CA LEU A 142 -10.66 -4.97 -4.06
C LEU A 142 -9.87 -4.62 -5.32
N SER A 143 -9.65 -5.59 -6.21
CA SER A 143 -8.91 -5.36 -7.45
C SER A 143 -9.60 -4.33 -8.35
N GLN A 144 -10.94 -4.27 -8.34
CA GLN A 144 -11.71 -3.25 -9.05
C GLN A 144 -11.59 -1.87 -8.39
N CYS A 145 -11.65 -1.79 -7.06
CA CYS A 145 -11.43 -0.55 -6.32
C CYS A 145 -10.04 0.04 -6.61
N GLU A 146 -8.98 -0.77 -6.55
CA GLU A 146 -7.62 -0.30 -6.85
C GLU A 146 -7.47 0.15 -8.30
N LYS A 147 -8.05 -0.59 -9.26
CA LYS A 147 -8.07 -0.18 -10.66
C LYS A 147 -8.73 1.20 -10.81
N HIS A 148 -9.91 1.38 -10.24
CA HIS A 148 -10.66 2.63 -10.33
C HIS A 148 -9.93 3.81 -9.66
N LEU A 149 -9.33 3.60 -8.49
CA LEU A 149 -8.54 4.62 -7.81
C LEU A 149 -7.30 4.99 -8.63
N THR A 150 -6.60 3.99 -9.17
CA THR A 150 -5.41 4.19 -10.00
C THR A 150 -5.73 4.95 -11.28
N GLU A 151 -6.85 4.63 -11.94
CA GLU A 151 -7.34 5.37 -13.12
C GLU A 151 -7.61 6.85 -12.78
N GLN A 152 -8.35 7.12 -11.70
CA GLN A 152 -8.59 8.50 -11.23
C GLN A 152 -7.29 9.26 -10.93
N LEU A 153 -6.32 8.60 -10.28
CA LEU A 153 -5.02 9.19 -9.98
C LEU A 153 -4.25 9.49 -11.27
N CYS A 154 -4.12 8.53 -12.17
CA CYS A 154 -3.44 8.69 -13.46
C CYS A 154 -4.05 9.80 -14.31
N ASP A 155 -5.39 9.85 -14.41
CA ASP A 155 -6.10 10.88 -15.18
C ASP A 155 -5.87 12.28 -14.59
N SER A 156 -5.88 12.38 -13.26
CA SER A 156 -5.60 13.64 -12.56
C SER A 156 -4.15 14.09 -12.78
N LEU A 157 -3.17 13.18 -12.63
CA LEU A 157 -1.75 13.48 -12.87
C LEU A 157 -1.52 13.91 -14.32
N LYS A 158 -2.13 13.21 -15.29
CA LYS A 158 -2.06 13.54 -16.71
C LYS A 158 -2.64 14.92 -17.00
N THR A 159 -3.81 15.24 -16.43
CA THR A 159 -4.47 16.55 -16.59
C THR A 159 -3.62 17.68 -16.01
N SER A 160 -2.95 17.44 -14.89
CA SER A 160 -2.02 18.40 -14.26
C SER A 160 -0.64 18.47 -14.94
N GLY A 161 -0.37 17.68 -15.98
CA GLY A 161 0.95 17.62 -16.61
C GLY A 161 2.06 17.01 -15.75
N ILE A 162 1.69 16.27 -14.69
CA ILE A 162 2.64 15.61 -13.80
C ILE A 162 3.09 14.29 -14.44
N HIS A 163 4.39 14.11 -14.62
CA HIS A 163 4.94 12.85 -15.11
C HIS A 163 4.80 11.75 -14.06
N PHE A 164 4.36 10.56 -14.47
CA PHE A 164 4.17 9.44 -13.57
C PHE A 164 4.53 8.11 -14.21
N ILE A 165 4.83 7.13 -13.35
CA ILE A 165 5.21 5.77 -13.70
C ILE A 165 4.30 4.82 -12.95
N ASN A 166 3.75 3.82 -13.64
CA ASN A 166 2.96 2.76 -13.02
C ASN A 166 3.67 1.41 -13.20
N SER A 167 4.06 0.77 -12.10
CA SER A 167 4.83 -0.48 -12.12
C SER A 167 4.00 -1.76 -12.23
N THR A 168 2.66 -1.67 -12.29
CA THR A 168 1.78 -2.87 -12.33
C THR A 168 2.16 -3.85 -13.41
N GLU A 169 2.34 -3.37 -14.65
CA GLU A 169 2.63 -4.27 -15.77
C GLU A 169 4.02 -4.90 -15.67
N SER A 170 5.03 -4.13 -15.25
CA SER A 170 6.38 -4.65 -15.02
C SER A 170 6.40 -5.76 -13.98
N LEU A 171 5.68 -5.58 -12.87
CA LEU A 171 5.58 -6.55 -11.79
C LEU A 171 4.81 -7.81 -12.24
N ARG A 172 3.72 -7.66 -13.01
CA ARG A 172 2.98 -8.80 -13.57
C ARG A 172 3.84 -9.64 -14.53
N LYS A 173 4.60 -9.00 -15.42
CA LYS A 173 5.53 -9.71 -16.33
C LYS A 173 6.58 -10.53 -15.57
N ALA A 174 7.09 -10.00 -14.46
CA ALA A 174 8.03 -10.72 -13.62
C ALA A 174 7.40 -11.96 -12.96
N LEU A 175 6.18 -11.84 -12.42
CA LEU A 175 5.44 -12.99 -11.89
C LEU A 175 5.18 -14.05 -12.97
N GLN A 176 4.74 -13.62 -14.16
CA GLN A 176 4.52 -14.52 -15.29
C GLN A 176 5.81 -15.27 -15.70
N SER A 177 6.97 -14.66 -15.48
CA SER A 177 8.29 -15.25 -15.73
C SER A 177 8.80 -16.11 -14.57
N GLY A 178 7.97 -16.39 -13.56
CA GLY A 178 8.34 -17.20 -12.39
C GLY A 178 9.21 -16.48 -11.37
N ILE A 179 9.31 -15.14 -11.42
CA ILE A 179 10.08 -14.36 -10.45
C ILE A 179 9.18 -14.01 -9.27
N ARG A 180 9.54 -14.51 -8.07
CA ARG A 180 8.88 -14.11 -6.83
C ARG A 180 9.26 -12.66 -6.49
N ILE A 181 8.28 -11.76 -6.54
CA ILE A 181 8.47 -10.31 -6.31
C ILE A 181 7.92 -9.80 -4.97
N TYR A 182 7.24 -10.65 -4.20
CA TYR A 182 6.79 -10.36 -2.82
C TYR A 182 7.14 -11.55 -1.91
N PRO A 183 7.29 -11.35 -0.59
CA PRO A 183 7.39 -12.44 0.38
C PRO A 183 6.13 -13.32 0.39
N SER A 184 6.24 -14.59 0.76
CA SER A 184 5.12 -15.55 0.76
C SER A 184 4.07 -15.29 1.86
N GLY A 185 4.45 -14.59 2.94
CA GLY A 185 3.53 -14.22 4.04
C GLY A 185 2.60 -13.04 3.71
N PRO A 186 1.92 -12.45 4.71
CA PRO A 186 0.95 -11.36 4.51
C PRO A 186 1.58 -9.99 4.24
N ASP A 187 2.92 -9.91 4.20
CA ASP A 187 3.64 -8.65 3.99
C ASP A 187 3.32 -8.04 2.62
N GLY A 188 2.74 -6.84 2.59
CA GLY A 188 2.39 -6.15 1.36
C GLY A 188 3.57 -5.58 0.57
N HIS A 189 4.78 -5.60 1.12
CA HIS A 189 5.95 -4.99 0.48
C HIS A 189 6.57 -5.91 -0.59
N PRO A 190 7.04 -5.35 -1.71
CA PRO A 190 7.90 -6.07 -2.64
C PRO A 190 9.18 -6.59 -1.93
N ASN A 191 9.72 -7.71 -2.40
CA ASN A 191 11.04 -8.19 -1.94
C ASN A 191 12.18 -7.50 -2.74
N GLU A 192 13.43 -7.94 -2.55
CA GLU A 192 14.59 -7.42 -3.30
C GLU A 192 14.35 -7.39 -4.82
N LYS A 193 13.84 -8.49 -5.39
CA LYS A 193 13.57 -8.58 -6.83
C LYS A 193 12.41 -7.68 -7.26
N GLY A 194 11.37 -7.57 -6.44
CA GLY A 194 10.27 -6.64 -6.68
C GLY A 194 10.74 -5.18 -6.70
N TYR A 195 11.55 -4.77 -5.73
CA TYR A 195 12.14 -3.43 -5.71
C TYR A 195 13.12 -3.20 -6.84
N GLN A 196 13.91 -4.21 -7.24
CA GLN A 196 14.78 -4.14 -8.41
C GLN A 196 13.96 -3.80 -9.67
N ILE A 197 12.86 -4.52 -9.92
CA ILE A 197 11.98 -4.27 -11.09
C ILE A 197 11.34 -2.87 -11.04
N ILE A 198 10.93 -2.42 -9.85
CA ILE A 198 10.39 -1.07 -9.64
C ILE A 198 11.47 -0.04 -10.03
N ALA A 199 12.68 -0.16 -9.48
CA ALA A 199 13.79 0.75 -9.74
C ALA A 199 14.19 0.78 -11.22
N GLU A 200 14.29 -0.39 -11.86
CA GLU A 200 14.56 -0.50 -13.31
C GLU A 200 13.44 0.11 -14.16
N THR A 201 12.19 0.05 -13.69
CA THR A 201 11.07 0.74 -14.35
C THR A 201 11.22 2.25 -14.20
N SER A 202 11.62 2.75 -13.01
CA SER A 202 11.88 4.17 -12.77
C SER A 202 13.03 4.70 -13.63
N ALA A 203 14.14 3.96 -13.69
CA ALA A 203 15.35 4.38 -14.37
C ALA A 203 15.13 4.67 -15.87
N LYS A 204 14.19 3.98 -16.52
CA LYS A 204 13.82 4.23 -17.93
C LYS A 204 13.20 5.61 -18.19
N HIS A 205 12.85 6.34 -17.15
CA HIS A 205 12.17 7.63 -17.21
C HIS A 205 13.01 8.77 -16.61
N ILE A 206 14.23 8.47 -16.16
CA ILE A 206 15.17 9.43 -15.61
C ILE A 206 16.28 9.60 -16.66
N ASP A 207 16.37 10.79 -17.25
CA ASP A 207 17.46 11.20 -18.15
C ASP A 207 18.74 11.52 -17.37
#